data_AF-A0A2D9H8S6-F1
#
_entry.id   AF-A0A2D9H8S6-F1
#
_cell.length_a   1.000
_cell.length_b   1.000
_cell.length_c   1.000
_cell.angle_alpha   90.00
_cell.angle_beta   90.00
_cell.angle_gamma   90.00
#
_symmetry.space_group_name_H-M   'P 1'
#
loop_
_entity.id
_entity.type
_entity.pdbx_description
1 polymer ?
#
loop_
_entity_poly.entity_id
_entity_poly.type
_entity_poly.pdbx_seq_one_letter_code
_entity_poly.pdbx_strand_id
1 'polypeptide(L)'
;MARPALILSVLLLAPAVGATGPQEKSVKKLVKLVRYERDAKALKLLSGEDQGKRLLQGHWAKASPAERKRFTRNFQGLFAALAFPKVRKNFEHLKSIVCSKAKVEGRMVDLPCNVVLMHALKKKEMKVVFRLTQKKGWKIVDVKVMGDWMLEGIREQQIQPLMKRGGWNSLLEKMETRLAKVTVSK
;
A
#
# COMPACT_ATOMS: atom_id res chain seq x y z
N MET A 1 -14.33 44.41 -42.46
CA MET A 1 -15.08 44.44 -41.19
C MET A 1 -15.41 43.00 -40.82
N ALA A 2 -14.68 42.42 -39.85
CA ALA A 2 -14.73 41.01 -39.52
C ALA A 2 -15.70 40.74 -38.35
N ARG A 3 -16.50 39.68 -38.49
CA ARG A 3 -17.53 39.21 -37.55
C ARG A 3 -16.92 38.79 -36.20
N PRO A 4 -17.60 39.02 -35.06
CA PRO A 4 -17.15 38.48 -33.77
C PRO A 4 -17.54 37.00 -33.67
N ALA A 5 -16.55 36.13 -33.47
CA ALA A 5 -16.78 34.74 -33.11
C ALA A 5 -16.98 34.65 -31.59
N LEU A 6 -18.22 34.34 -31.17
CA LEU A 6 -18.56 33.92 -29.81
C LEU A 6 -17.82 32.61 -29.50
N ILE A 7 -16.81 32.67 -28.63
CA ILE A 7 -16.17 31.47 -28.08
C ILE A 7 -17.02 31.00 -26.90
N LEU A 8 -17.76 29.92 -27.16
CA LEU A 8 -18.56 29.17 -26.20
C LEU A 8 -17.66 28.65 -25.06
N SER A 9 -17.63 29.37 -23.94
CA SER A 9 -16.95 28.92 -22.72
C SER A 9 -17.84 27.91 -22.00
N VAL A 10 -17.76 26.64 -22.40
CA VAL A 10 -18.34 25.54 -21.62
C VAL A 10 -17.42 25.27 -20.44
N LEU A 11 -17.65 25.98 -19.32
CA LEU A 11 -17.19 25.57 -18.00
C LEU A 11 -17.95 24.30 -17.62
N LEU A 12 -17.38 23.14 -17.97
CA LEU A 12 -17.77 21.86 -17.38
C LEU A 12 -17.37 21.88 -15.89
N LEU A 13 -18.29 22.37 -15.05
CA LEU A 13 -18.34 22.03 -13.63
C LEU A 13 -18.57 20.52 -13.53
N ALA A 14 -17.48 19.75 -13.49
CA ALA A 14 -17.55 18.33 -13.20
C ALA A 14 -18.14 18.16 -11.78
N PRO A 15 -19.17 17.30 -11.61
CA PRO A 15 -19.80 17.10 -10.31
C PRO A 15 -18.78 16.53 -9.33
N ALA A 16 -18.58 17.25 -8.22
CA ALA A 16 -17.78 16.80 -7.09
C ALA A 16 -18.60 15.85 -6.20
N VAL A 17 -18.95 14.65 -6.68
CA VAL A 17 -19.53 13.57 -5.84
C VAL A 17 -19.13 12.18 -6.37
N GLY A 18 -18.34 11.44 -5.58
CA GLY A 18 -18.59 10.00 -5.35
C GLY A 18 -18.30 8.95 -6.43
N ALA A 19 -17.60 9.21 -7.53
CA ALA A 19 -17.24 8.14 -8.46
C ALA A 19 -16.11 7.25 -7.88
N THR A 20 -16.46 6.03 -7.42
CA THR A 20 -15.48 5.04 -6.96
C THR A 20 -14.49 4.68 -8.07
N GLY A 21 -13.28 5.23 -8.00
CA GLY A 21 -12.23 5.01 -9.00
C GLY A 21 -11.67 3.57 -8.97
N PRO A 22 -11.01 3.10 -10.05
CA PRO A 22 -10.34 1.80 -10.06
C PRO A 22 -9.32 1.60 -8.91
N GLN A 23 -8.74 2.69 -8.40
CA GLN A 23 -7.85 2.70 -7.23
C GLN A 23 -8.58 2.25 -5.97
N GLU A 24 -9.74 2.85 -5.69
CA GLU A 24 -10.58 2.53 -4.52
C GLU A 24 -11.07 1.08 -4.59
N LYS A 25 -11.46 0.60 -5.79
CA LYS A 25 -11.80 -0.80 -6.00
C LYS A 25 -10.65 -1.73 -5.60
N SER A 26 -9.40 -1.38 -5.92
CA SER A 26 -8.22 -2.17 -5.54
C SER A 26 -8.00 -2.18 -4.02
N VAL A 27 -8.12 -1.02 -3.35
CA VAL A 27 -8.01 -0.90 -1.88
C VAL A 27 -9.09 -1.72 -1.18
N LYS A 28 -10.36 -1.54 -1.56
CA LYS A 28 -11.48 -2.30 -1.00
C LYS A 28 -11.29 -3.80 -1.20
N LYS A 29 -10.80 -4.22 -2.37
CA LYS A 29 -10.49 -5.62 -2.66
C LYS A 29 -9.36 -6.16 -1.78
N LEU A 30 -8.29 -5.38 -1.56
CA LEU A 30 -7.20 -5.77 -0.66
C LEU A 30 -7.74 -6.00 0.75
N VAL A 31 -8.45 -5.02 1.33
CA VAL A 31 -8.98 -5.12 2.69
C VAL A 31 -9.96 -6.29 2.81
N LYS A 32 -10.85 -6.47 1.82
CA LYS A 32 -11.75 -7.63 1.78
C LYS A 32 -10.98 -8.95 1.80
N LEU A 33 -9.99 -9.11 0.92
CA LEU A 33 -9.22 -10.35 0.84
C LEU A 33 -8.48 -10.66 2.15
N VAL A 34 -7.89 -9.65 2.79
CA VAL A 34 -7.22 -9.82 4.09
C VAL A 34 -8.21 -10.20 5.18
N ARG A 35 -9.36 -9.52 5.27
CA ARG A 35 -10.42 -9.81 6.26
C ARG A 35 -10.95 -11.23 6.17
N TYR A 36 -11.08 -11.76 4.95
CA TYR A 36 -11.54 -13.13 4.70
C TYR A 36 -10.39 -14.12 4.50
N GLU A 37 -9.20 -13.83 5.04
CA GLU A 37 -8.05 -14.74 5.08
C GLU A 37 -7.55 -15.25 3.72
N ARG A 38 -7.82 -14.52 2.65
CA ARG A 38 -7.39 -14.83 1.28
C ARG A 38 -6.03 -14.20 0.97
N ASP A 39 -5.05 -14.47 1.84
CA ASP A 39 -3.77 -13.77 1.88
C ASP A 39 -2.97 -13.88 0.57
N ALA A 40 -2.92 -15.07 -0.03
CA ALA A 40 -2.23 -15.27 -1.30
C ALA A 40 -2.81 -14.42 -2.43
N LYS A 41 -4.13 -14.15 -2.40
CA LYS A 41 -4.78 -13.26 -3.38
C LYS A 41 -4.61 -11.79 -2.99
N ALA A 42 -4.57 -11.47 -1.69
CA ALA A 42 -4.28 -10.13 -1.19
C ALA A 42 -2.87 -9.68 -1.59
N LEU A 43 -1.87 -10.54 -1.44
CA LEU A 43 -0.48 -10.29 -1.83
C LEU A 43 -0.34 -9.94 -3.31
N LYS A 44 -1.16 -10.53 -4.19
CA LYS A 44 -1.19 -10.17 -5.62
C LYS A 44 -1.63 -8.74 -5.90
N LEU A 45 -2.22 -8.03 -4.94
CA LEU A 45 -2.59 -6.61 -5.06
C LEU A 45 -1.48 -5.67 -4.58
N LEU A 46 -0.39 -6.19 -4.00
CA LEU A 46 0.75 -5.40 -3.58
C LEU A 46 1.79 -5.28 -4.70
N SER A 47 2.48 -4.14 -4.78
CA SER A 47 3.62 -3.96 -5.69
C SER A 47 4.92 -4.28 -4.97
N GLY A 48 5.33 -5.55 -4.99
CA GLY A 48 6.55 -6.00 -4.31
C GLY A 48 7.82 -5.31 -4.82
N GLU A 49 7.91 -5.04 -6.12
CA GLU A 49 9.06 -4.33 -6.69
C GLU A 49 9.15 -2.87 -6.23
N ASP A 50 8.03 -2.14 -6.23
CA ASP A 50 8.03 -0.75 -5.79
C ASP A 50 8.19 -0.63 -4.27
N GLN A 51 7.72 -1.62 -3.51
CA GLN A 51 8.03 -1.78 -2.08
C GLN A 51 9.54 -1.94 -1.87
N GLY A 52 10.19 -2.83 -2.63
CA GLY A 52 11.64 -3.02 -2.59
C GLY A 52 12.42 -1.75 -2.93
N LYS A 53 12.05 -1.04 -4.01
CA LYS A 53 12.67 0.23 -4.39
C LYS A 53 12.60 1.27 -3.28
N ARG A 54 11.48 1.35 -2.55
CA ARG A 54 11.30 2.30 -1.44
C ARG A 54 12.11 1.92 -0.21
N LEU A 55 12.10 0.64 0.15
CA LEU A 55 12.79 0.14 1.33
C LEU A 55 14.31 0.17 1.18
N LEU A 56 14.83 -0.09 -0.02
CA LEU A 56 16.26 -0.26 -0.27
C LEU A 56 16.90 0.89 -1.05
N GLN A 57 16.10 1.78 -1.65
CA GLN A 57 16.57 2.95 -2.40
C GLN A 57 17.69 2.58 -3.38
N GLY A 58 18.84 3.27 -3.31
CA GLY A 58 19.99 3.02 -4.18
C GLY A 58 20.52 1.58 -4.14
N HIS A 59 20.34 0.85 -3.03
CA HIS A 59 20.75 -0.56 -2.96
C HIS A 59 19.89 -1.46 -3.85
N TRP A 60 18.63 -1.10 -4.13
CA TRP A 60 17.76 -1.89 -5.01
C TRP A 60 18.32 -1.97 -6.43
N ALA A 61 18.82 -0.85 -6.95
CA ALA A 61 19.38 -0.78 -8.30
C ALA A 61 20.62 -1.66 -8.47
N LYS A 62 21.42 -1.80 -7.40
CA LYS A 62 22.63 -2.64 -7.37
C LYS A 62 22.37 -4.13 -7.14
N ALA A 63 21.15 -4.48 -6.74
CA ALA A 63 20.78 -5.86 -6.44
C ALA A 63 20.65 -6.71 -7.70
N SER A 64 21.12 -7.95 -7.62
CA SER A 64 20.89 -8.98 -8.62
C SER A 64 19.40 -9.33 -8.72
N PRO A 65 18.94 -9.90 -9.86
CA PRO A 65 17.57 -10.40 -9.98
C PRO A 65 17.21 -11.42 -8.90
N ALA A 66 18.17 -12.26 -8.48
CA ALA A 66 17.97 -13.25 -7.44
C ALA A 66 17.73 -12.61 -6.07
N GLU A 67 18.51 -11.60 -5.69
CA GLU A 67 18.34 -10.84 -4.44
C GLU A 67 16.99 -10.12 -4.40
N ARG A 68 16.62 -9.43 -5.49
CA ARG A 68 15.31 -8.74 -5.60
C ARG A 68 14.16 -9.72 -5.43
N LYS A 69 14.25 -10.90 -6.05
CA LYS A 69 13.24 -11.97 -5.94
C LYS A 69 13.16 -12.52 -4.52
N ARG A 70 14.31 -12.83 -3.88
CA ARG A 70 14.35 -13.31 -2.49
C ARG A 70 13.79 -12.28 -1.53
N PHE A 71 14.23 -11.02 -1.62
CA PHE A 71 13.74 -9.94 -0.79
C PHE A 71 12.23 -9.77 -0.94
N THR A 72 11.72 -9.69 -2.17
CA THR A 72 10.29 -9.47 -2.41
C THR A 72 9.46 -10.59 -1.78
N ARG A 73 9.85 -11.85 -1.99
CA ARG A 73 9.19 -13.00 -1.39
C ARG A 73 9.24 -12.95 0.13
N ASN A 74 10.42 -12.74 0.71
CA ASN A 74 10.61 -12.77 2.16
C ASN A 74 9.87 -11.58 2.83
N PHE A 75 9.93 -10.39 2.22
CA PHE A 75 9.25 -9.19 2.71
C PHE A 75 7.74 -9.36 2.69
N GLN A 76 7.18 -9.84 1.57
CA GLN A 76 5.74 -10.08 1.46
C GLN A 76 5.25 -11.19 2.41
N GLY A 77 6.04 -12.25 2.58
CA GLY A 77 5.77 -13.29 3.57
C GLY A 77 5.71 -12.75 4.99
N LEU A 78 6.74 -12.00 5.40
CA LEU A 78 6.79 -11.35 6.72
C LEU A 78 5.66 -10.35 6.91
N PHE A 79 5.40 -9.53 5.89
CA PHE A 79 4.34 -8.53 5.92
C PHE A 79 2.97 -9.18 6.11
N ALA A 80 2.66 -10.22 5.33
CA ALA A 80 1.41 -10.96 5.50
C ALA A 80 1.33 -11.62 6.88
N ALA A 81 2.38 -12.30 7.32
CA ALA A 81 2.39 -13.01 8.60
C ALA A 81 2.18 -12.08 9.80
N LEU A 82 2.73 -10.86 9.76
CA LEU A 82 2.74 -9.94 10.90
C LEU A 82 1.65 -8.86 10.82
N ALA A 83 1.35 -8.34 9.63
CA ALA A 83 0.42 -7.22 9.45
C ALA A 83 -1.02 -7.68 9.20
N PHE A 84 -1.24 -8.75 8.43
CA PHE A 84 -2.61 -9.16 8.09
C PHE A 84 -3.46 -9.57 9.30
N PRO A 85 -2.94 -10.29 10.32
CA PRO A 85 -3.70 -10.55 11.54
C PRO A 85 -4.15 -9.27 12.26
N LYS A 86 -3.27 -8.26 12.31
CA LYS A 86 -3.61 -6.95 12.90
C LYS A 86 -4.67 -6.22 12.07
N VAL A 87 -4.57 -6.29 10.74
CA VAL A 87 -5.58 -5.73 9.81
C VAL A 87 -6.93 -6.40 10.01
N ARG A 88 -6.98 -7.73 10.15
CA ARG A 88 -8.24 -8.47 10.44
C ARG A 88 -8.86 -7.99 11.73
N LYS A 89 -8.08 -7.97 12.83
CA LYS A 89 -8.53 -7.49 14.13
C LYS A 89 -9.01 -6.03 14.09
N ASN A 90 -8.23 -5.14 13.49
CA ASN A 90 -8.55 -3.72 13.43
C ASN A 90 -9.76 -3.40 12.55
N PHE A 91 -10.09 -4.27 11.58
CA PHE A 91 -11.19 -4.09 10.64
C PHE A 91 -12.31 -5.13 10.82
N GLU A 92 -12.39 -5.79 11.98
CA GLU A 92 -13.46 -6.74 12.29
C GLU A 92 -14.84 -6.09 12.11
N HIS A 93 -15.00 -4.88 12.68
CA HIS A 93 -16.23 -4.09 12.62
C HIS A 93 -16.24 -3.05 11.49
N LEU A 94 -15.56 -3.33 10.38
CA LEU A 94 -15.53 -2.43 9.22
C LEU A 94 -16.92 -2.26 8.62
N LYS A 95 -17.43 -1.02 8.67
CA LYS A 95 -18.68 -0.61 8.04
C LYS A 95 -18.46 -0.15 6.61
N SER A 96 -17.48 0.74 6.39
CA SER A 96 -17.18 1.26 5.05
C SER A 96 -15.75 1.79 4.92
N ILE A 97 -15.30 1.87 3.68
CA ILE A 97 -14.11 2.62 3.27
C ILE A 97 -14.60 3.57 2.19
N VAL A 98 -14.37 4.87 2.38
CA VAL A 98 -14.75 5.91 1.41
C VAL A 98 -13.50 6.69 1.07
N CYS A 99 -13.14 6.73 -0.21
CA CYS A 99 -11.95 7.42 -0.65
C CYS A 99 -12.29 8.76 -1.33
N SER A 100 -11.45 9.75 -1.10
CA SER A 100 -11.53 11.05 -1.78
C SER A 100 -10.76 11.01 -3.09
N LYS A 101 -10.78 12.13 -3.82
CA LYS A 101 -9.98 12.31 -5.05
C LYS A 101 -8.51 11.95 -4.78
N ALA A 102 -7.97 11.10 -5.66
CA ALA A 102 -6.56 10.74 -5.61
C ALA A 102 -5.69 11.95 -5.99
N LYS A 103 -4.54 12.07 -5.31
CA LYS A 103 -3.48 13.02 -5.64
C LYS A 103 -2.42 12.31 -6.46
N VAL A 104 -2.01 12.88 -7.58
CA VAL A 104 -0.97 12.29 -8.44
C VAL A 104 0.39 12.73 -7.92
N GLU A 105 1.26 11.77 -7.67
CA GLU A 105 2.61 11.97 -7.14
C GLU A 105 3.60 11.27 -8.09
N GLY A 106 3.99 11.98 -9.15
CA GLY A 106 4.79 11.42 -10.24
C GLY A 106 4.09 10.25 -10.92
N ARG A 107 4.69 9.04 -10.83
CA ARG A 107 4.11 7.79 -11.39
C ARG A 107 3.17 7.04 -10.43
N MET A 108 3.00 7.57 -9.22
CA MET A 108 2.15 6.99 -8.18
C MET A 108 0.96 7.89 -7.92
N VAL A 109 -0.02 7.37 -7.20
CA VAL A 109 -1.16 8.14 -6.71
C VAL A 109 -1.34 7.89 -5.23
N ASP A 110 -1.60 8.96 -4.50
CA ASP A 110 -1.99 8.93 -3.10
C ASP A 110 -3.50 9.02 -3.03
N LEU A 111 -4.14 7.98 -2.52
CA LEU A 111 -5.59 7.85 -2.37
C LEU A 111 -5.95 8.01 -0.89
N PRO A 112 -6.39 9.19 -0.43
CA PRO A 112 -6.88 9.36 0.92
C PRO A 112 -8.21 8.65 1.07
N CYS A 113 -8.36 7.89 2.14
CA CYS A 113 -9.58 7.17 2.48
C CYS A 113 -9.95 7.39 3.95
N ASN A 114 -11.24 7.52 4.21
CA ASN A 114 -11.82 7.44 5.53
C ASN A 114 -12.32 6.01 5.74
N VAL A 115 -11.84 5.35 6.79
CA VAL A 115 -12.26 4.02 7.19
C VAL A 115 -13.20 4.17 8.39
N VAL A 116 -14.42 3.67 8.24
CA VAL A 116 -15.46 3.75 9.27
C VAL A 116 -15.66 2.38 9.90
N LEU A 117 -15.46 2.32 11.21
CA LEU A 117 -15.69 1.15 12.06
C LEU A 117 -16.93 1.40 12.92
N MET A 118 -17.77 0.38 13.09
CA MET A 118 -19.00 0.47 13.86
C MET A 118 -19.13 -0.72 14.81
N HIS A 119 -18.90 -0.50 16.10
CA HIS A 119 -18.97 -1.52 17.15
C HIS A 119 -19.90 -1.06 18.27
N ALA A 120 -20.93 -1.85 18.59
CA ALA A 120 -21.92 -1.53 19.64
C ALA A 120 -22.41 -0.07 19.58
N LEU A 121 -22.90 0.35 18.41
CA LEU A 121 -23.37 1.72 18.10
C LEU A 121 -22.33 2.84 18.19
N LYS A 122 -21.07 2.54 18.56
CA LYS A 122 -19.97 3.50 18.54
C LYS A 122 -19.34 3.56 17.15
N LYS A 123 -19.30 4.76 16.59
CA LYS A 123 -18.63 5.06 15.32
C LYS A 123 -17.19 5.48 15.59
N LYS A 124 -16.23 4.80 14.97
CA LYS A 124 -14.83 5.21 14.94
C LYS A 124 -14.41 5.44 13.50
N GLU A 125 -13.81 6.59 13.24
CA GLU A 125 -13.26 6.94 11.94
C GLU A 125 -11.75 7.02 12.00
N MET A 126 -11.09 6.61 10.91
CA MET A 126 -9.65 6.76 10.77
C MET A 126 -9.28 7.14 9.34
N LYS A 127 -8.41 8.14 9.23
CA LYS A 127 -7.85 8.58 7.96
C LYS A 127 -6.64 7.72 7.60
N VAL A 128 -6.66 7.14 6.41
CA VAL A 128 -5.58 6.32 5.86
C VAL A 128 -5.31 6.80 4.44
N VAL A 129 -4.04 6.92 4.04
CA VAL A 129 -3.70 7.20 2.64
C VAL A 129 -3.05 5.96 2.06
N PHE A 130 -3.62 5.43 0.98
CA PHE A 130 -3.01 4.35 0.23
C PHE A 130 -2.20 4.94 -0.92
N ARG A 131 -0.94 4.55 -1.04
CA ARG A 131 -0.15 4.88 -2.21
C ARG A 131 -0.23 3.73 -3.20
N LEU A 132 -0.62 4.04 -4.43
CA LEU A 132 -0.79 3.07 -5.49
C LEU A 132 0.06 3.40 -6.71
N THR A 133 0.36 2.37 -7.50
CA THR A 133 0.94 2.50 -8.83
C THR A 133 0.06 1.78 -9.83
N GLN A 134 0.02 2.29 -11.06
CA GLN A 134 -0.61 1.58 -12.17
C GLN A 134 0.39 0.62 -12.80
N LYS A 135 0.04 -0.67 -12.86
CA LYS A 135 0.79 -1.75 -13.53
C LYS A 135 -0.21 -2.62 -14.31
N LYS A 136 -0.16 -3.94 -14.16
CA LYS A 136 -1.26 -4.87 -14.53
C LYS A 136 -2.44 -4.68 -13.54
N GLY A 137 -3.06 -3.50 -13.61
CA GLY A 137 -4.01 -2.95 -12.64
C GLY A 137 -3.35 -2.13 -11.52
N TRP A 138 -4.18 -1.50 -10.69
CA TRP A 138 -3.73 -0.70 -9.55
C TRP A 138 -3.19 -1.60 -8.44
N LYS A 139 -1.92 -1.38 -8.06
CA LYS A 139 -1.24 -2.10 -6.98
C LYS A 139 -0.95 -1.16 -5.83
N ILE A 140 -1.15 -1.65 -4.61
CA ILE A 140 -0.83 -0.92 -3.39
C ILE A 140 0.67 -1.04 -3.16
N VAL A 141 1.32 0.09 -2.96
CA VAL A 141 2.74 0.18 -2.67
C VAL A 141 2.94 0.36 -1.16
N ASP A 142 2.26 1.34 -0.59
CA ASP A 142 2.48 1.81 0.78
C ASP A 142 1.16 2.29 1.41
N VAL A 143 1.19 2.46 2.72
CA VAL A 143 0.08 2.98 3.51
C VAL A 143 0.61 4.03 4.47
N LYS A 144 -0.11 5.16 4.54
CA LYS A 144 0.10 6.20 5.55
C LYS A 144 -0.98 6.07 6.61
N VAL A 145 -0.57 5.91 7.86
CA VAL A 145 -1.46 5.89 9.03
C VAL A 145 -0.93 6.93 10.01
N MET A 146 -1.81 7.79 10.52
CA MET A 146 -1.44 8.84 11.49
C MET A 146 -0.32 9.82 11.04
N GLY A 147 -0.13 9.97 9.73
CA GLY A 147 0.84 10.93 9.17
C GLY A 147 2.06 10.26 8.53
N ASP A 148 2.42 9.07 8.99
CA ASP A 148 3.68 8.42 8.61
C ASP A 148 3.48 7.31 7.58
N TRP A 149 4.40 7.26 6.61
CA TRP A 149 4.47 6.14 5.67
C TRP A 149 5.03 4.91 6.37
N MET A 150 4.31 3.80 6.28
CA MET A 150 4.71 2.56 6.93
C MET A 150 6.05 2.04 6.41
N LEU A 151 6.30 2.09 5.10
CA LEU A 151 7.58 1.61 4.55
C LEU A 151 8.76 2.50 4.95
N GLU A 152 8.53 3.79 5.21
CA GLU A 152 9.58 4.70 5.68
C GLU A 152 10.06 4.30 7.09
N GLY A 153 9.12 4.07 8.01
CA GLY A 153 9.45 3.54 9.33
C GLY A 153 10.17 2.18 9.28
N ILE A 154 9.71 1.26 8.43
CA ILE A 154 10.39 -0.05 8.25
C ILE A 154 11.80 0.13 7.69
N ARG A 155 11.97 1.01 6.70
CA ARG A 155 13.28 1.31 6.10
C ARG A 155 14.26 1.77 7.16
N GLU A 156 13.89 2.77 7.94
CA GLU A 156 14.78 3.44 8.89
C GLU A 156 15.09 2.56 10.10
N GLN A 157 14.08 1.89 10.65
CA GLN A 157 14.23 1.13 11.89
C GLN A 157 14.79 -0.27 11.67
N GLN A 158 14.60 -0.87 10.48
CA GLN A 158 14.94 -2.27 10.25
C GLN A 158 15.88 -2.47 9.06
N ILE A 159 15.57 -1.92 7.89
CA ILE A 159 16.33 -2.22 6.67
C ILE A 159 17.69 -1.53 6.67
N GLN A 160 17.75 -0.21 6.91
CA GLN A 160 19.00 0.54 6.88
C GLN A 160 20.04 0.02 7.90
N PRO A 161 19.68 -0.31 9.16
CA PRO A 161 20.64 -0.89 10.11
C PRO A 161 21.17 -2.27 9.70
N LEU A 162 20.39 -3.08 8.98
CA LEU A 162 20.85 -4.37 8.45
C LEU A 162 21.78 -4.17 7.24
N MET A 163 21.39 -3.28 6.33
CA MET A 163 22.21 -2.95 5.16
C MET A 163 23.56 -2.34 5.55
N LYS A 164 23.62 -1.48 6.58
CA LYS A 164 24.87 -0.91 7.10
C LYS A 164 25.80 -1.95 7.73
N ARG A 165 25.25 -2.99 8.38
CA ARG A 165 26.05 -4.02 9.07
C ARG A 165 26.67 -5.05 8.13
N GLY A 166 25.92 -5.50 7.13
CA GLY A 166 26.39 -6.60 6.27
C GLY A 166 25.70 -6.67 4.92
N GLY A 167 25.13 -5.56 4.46
CA GLY A 167 24.50 -5.46 3.14
C GLY A 167 23.38 -6.47 2.93
N TRP A 168 23.31 -6.98 1.70
CA TRP A 168 22.26 -7.88 1.24
C TRP A 168 22.23 -9.22 1.99
N ASN A 169 23.39 -9.81 2.28
CA ASN A 169 23.45 -11.09 2.99
C ASN A 169 22.82 -10.97 4.38
N SER A 170 23.23 -9.96 5.16
CA SER A 170 22.69 -9.73 6.51
C SER A 170 21.19 -9.46 6.48
N LEU A 171 20.71 -8.68 5.52
CA LEU A 171 19.28 -8.41 5.36
C LEU A 171 18.49 -9.68 5.04
N LEU A 172 18.90 -10.42 4.00
CA LEU A 172 18.17 -11.59 3.52
C LEU A 172 18.15 -12.70 4.57
N GLU A 173 19.28 -12.99 5.21
CA GLU A 173 19.39 -14.00 6.27
C GLU A 173 18.50 -13.64 7.47
N LYS A 174 18.49 -12.36 7.88
CA LYS A 174 17.63 -11.91 8.98
C LYS A 174 16.16 -12.06 8.64
N MET A 175 15.77 -11.76 7.40
CA MET A 175 14.40 -11.92 6.93
C MET A 175 13.99 -13.39 6.89
N GLU A 176 14.86 -14.28 6.41
CA GLU A 176 14.60 -15.73 6.33
C GLU A 176 14.46 -16.34 7.72
N THR A 177 15.39 -16.01 8.63
CA THR A 177 15.31 -16.42 10.04
C THR A 177 14.01 -15.94 10.69
N ARG A 178 13.61 -14.69 10.45
CA ARG A 178 12.37 -14.15 11.01
C ARG A 178 11.15 -14.84 10.39
N LEU A 179 11.18 -15.12 9.09
CA LEU A 179 10.09 -15.77 8.38
C LEU A 179 9.87 -17.20 8.89
N ALA A 180 10.95 -17.96 9.10
CA ALA A 180 10.88 -19.29 9.71
C ALA A 180 10.20 -19.24 11.09
N LYS A 181 10.61 -18.32 11.96
CA LYS A 181 10.03 -18.16 13.30
C LYS A 181 8.52 -17.86 13.27
N VAL A 182 8.08 -16.92 12.42
CA VAL A 182 6.67 -16.51 12.38
C VAL A 182 5.77 -17.51 11.65
N THR A 183 6.35 -18.42 10.87
CA THR A 183 5.60 -19.46 10.14
C THR A 183 5.48 -20.73 10.97
N VAL A 184 6.46 -21.05 11.82
CA VAL A 184 6.40 -22.17 12.79
C VAL A 184 5.52 -21.85 14.00
N SER A 185 5.32 -20.57 14.33
CA SER A 185 4.48 -20.14 15.47
C SER A 185 2.98 -20.02 15.14
N LYS A 186 2.54 -20.52 13.98
CA LYS A 186 1.13 -20.57 13.54
C LYS A 186 0.66 -22.01 13.54
#